data_AF-A0A6D2J5G0-F1
#
_entry.id   AF-A0A6D2J5G0-F1
#
_cell.length_a   1.000
_cell.length_b   1.000
_cell.length_c   1.000
_cell.angle_alpha   90.00
_cell.angle_beta   90.00
_cell.angle_gamma   90.00
#
_symmetry.space_group_name_H-M   'P 1'
#
loop_
_entity.id
_entity.type
_entity.pdbx_description
1 polymer ?
#
loop_
_entity_poly.entity_id
_entity_poly.type
_entity_poly.pdbx_seq_one_letter_code
_entity_poly.pdbx_strand_id
1 'polypeptide(L)'
;MGSLDLPHASSFKGGSETFLRDVLESILKTYLRKNPMAKTIWELVNSVDDNEKISYDHFFFRTFKVDGYGIDSLANFFLDYGYTVGGRLDFPKKKVHVLWLSPPDIDVPGEGYGLGNGPLPRLVFAELLVDELTPESQEIIRKYLKPQGGKQAVLSSTLGSLIWDKPTSTDFDHLAKESEFAAWTLVYGYTMNHLAFAVHRLKHRFSDIKCVKEYFEEKGFELNQDGGVIKVSEDALLLQVSSMSEKLAVEFADGVTETVPASYIEFVQRLVLPQFEDMPHDEIKECHRREGLEQASAYHVMESTRFTAQV
;
A
#
# COMPACT_ATOMS: atom_id res chain seq x y z
N MET A 1 28.19 37.15 15.73
CA MET A 1 27.92 36.78 14.33
C MET A 1 26.96 35.60 14.40
N GLY A 2 25.66 35.87 14.26
CA GLY A 2 24.64 34.83 14.25
C GLY A 2 24.66 34.14 12.90
N SER A 3 24.80 32.81 12.90
CA SER A 3 24.50 31.99 11.74
C SER A 3 23.01 32.11 11.49
N LEU A 4 22.64 32.79 10.40
CA LEU A 4 21.28 32.72 9.87
C LEU A 4 21.10 31.31 9.34
N ASP A 5 20.32 30.50 10.04
CA ASP A 5 19.83 29.23 9.51
C ASP A 5 19.08 29.52 8.22
N LEU A 6 19.67 29.10 7.11
CA LEU A 6 19.00 29.10 5.81
C LEU A 6 17.77 28.19 5.93
N PRO A 7 16.58 28.63 5.50
CA PRO A 7 15.42 27.76 5.49
C PRO A 7 15.75 26.54 4.63
N HIS A 8 15.47 25.33 5.15
CA HIS A 8 15.58 24.09 4.36
C HIS A 8 14.78 24.30 3.07
N ALA A 9 15.48 24.50 1.95
CA ALA A 9 14.85 24.66 0.66
C ALA A 9 14.13 23.34 0.35
N SER A 10 12.80 23.38 0.25
CA SER A 10 11.98 22.22 -0.11
C SER A 10 12.58 21.53 -1.33
N SER A 11 12.87 20.23 -1.19
CA SER A 11 13.51 19.43 -2.25
C SER A 11 12.54 19.01 -3.36
N PHE A 12 11.31 19.54 -3.33
CA PHE A 12 10.21 19.19 -4.19
C PHE A 12 10.45 19.63 -5.65
N LYS A 13 10.51 18.66 -6.57
CA LYS A 13 10.91 18.88 -7.97
C LYS A 13 9.76 18.89 -8.98
N GLY A 14 8.57 18.37 -8.66
CA GLY A 14 7.54 18.06 -9.67
C GLY A 14 6.43 19.09 -9.89
N GLY A 15 6.60 20.33 -9.44
CA GLY A 15 5.57 21.36 -9.57
C GLY A 15 4.86 21.63 -8.24
N SER A 16 3.53 21.48 -8.19
CA SER A 16 2.73 21.83 -7.00
C SER A 16 2.64 20.66 -6.00
N GLU A 17 3.14 20.88 -4.78
CA GLU A 17 2.96 19.95 -3.65
C GLU A 17 1.48 19.70 -3.35
N THR A 18 0.66 20.76 -3.41
CA THR A 18 -0.80 20.65 -3.23
C THR A 18 -1.40 19.69 -4.23
N PHE A 19 -0.99 19.74 -5.50
CA PHE A 19 -1.51 18.82 -6.52
C PHE A 19 -1.14 17.36 -6.22
N LEU A 20 0.11 17.09 -5.81
CA LEU A 20 0.50 15.73 -5.39
C LEU A 20 -0.36 15.24 -4.22
N ARG A 21 -0.58 16.08 -3.21
CA ARG A 21 -1.43 15.76 -2.05
C ARG A 21 -2.86 15.48 -2.48
N ASP A 22 -3.43 16.28 -3.39
CA ASP A 22 -4.76 16.06 -3.94
C ASP A 22 -4.88 14.73 -4.70
N VAL A 23 -3.83 14.33 -5.44
CA VAL A 23 -3.79 13.02 -6.11
C VAL A 23 -3.78 11.88 -5.08
N LEU A 24 -2.91 11.95 -4.07
CA LEU A 24 -2.86 10.94 -3.00
C LEU A 24 -4.18 10.88 -2.23
N GLU A 25 -4.80 12.02 -1.95
CA GLU A 25 -6.10 12.09 -1.27
C GLU A 25 -7.22 11.49 -2.14
N SER A 26 -7.17 11.71 -3.45
CA SER A 26 -8.11 11.10 -4.40
C SER A 26 -7.96 9.58 -4.47
N ILE A 27 -6.72 9.07 -4.45
CA ILE A 27 -6.44 7.62 -4.36
C ILE A 27 -7.01 7.05 -3.05
N LEU A 28 -6.74 7.71 -1.92
CA LEU A 28 -7.25 7.29 -0.61
C LEU A 28 -8.78 7.30 -0.57
N LYS A 29 -9.44 8.37 -1.05
CA LYS A 29 -10.90 8.47 -1.12
C LYS A 29 -11.50 7.34 -1.95
N THR A 30 -10.89 7.03 -3.10
CA THR A 30 -11.33 5.92 -3.94
C THR A 30 -11.16 4.58 -3.25
N TYR A 31 -10.03 4.36 -2.57
CA TYR A 31 -9.80 3.15 -1.78
C TYR A 31 -10.86 2.98 -0.68
N LEU A 32 -11.11 4.00 0.15
CA LEU A 32 -12.08 3.92 1.24
C LEU A 32 -13.51 3.73 0.70
N ARG A 33 -13.86 4.37 -0.42
CA ARG A 33 -15.16 4.19 -1.07
C ARG A 33 -15.37 2.75 -1.55
N LYS A 34 -14.32 2.11 -2.08
CA LYS A 34 -14.40 0.76 -2.66
C LYS A 34 -14.28 -0.36 -1.62
N ASN A 35 -13.87 -0.06 -0.38
CA ASN A 35 -13.59 -1.05 0.66
C ASN A 35 -14.27 -0.64 1.99
N PRO A 36 -15.54 -1.03 2.22
CA PRO A 36 -16.31 -0.66 3.42
C PRO A 36 -15.65 -1.06 4.75
N MET A 37 -15.03 -2.24 4.84
CA MET A 37 -14.31 -2.66 6.05
C MET A 37 -13.11 -1.76 6.29
N ALA A 38 -12.32 -1.48 5.25
CA ALA A 38 -11.18 -0.58 5.36
C ALA A 38 -11.61 0.84 5.76
N LYS A 39 -12.72 1.33 5.20
CA LYS A 39 -13.32 2.60 5.62
C LYS A 39 -13.70 2.61 7.10
N THR A 40 -14.38 1.56 7.56
CA THR A 40 -14.78 1.41 8.96
C THR A 40 -13.57 1.43 9.89
N ILE A 41 -12.52 0.69 9.55
CA ILE A 41 -11.25 0.68 10.29
C ILE A 41 -10.60 2.07 10.27
N TRP A 42 -10.56 2.72 9.11
CA TRP A 42 -9.97 4.05 8.98
C TRP A 42 -10.69 5.10 9.83
N GLU A 43 -12.03 5.09 9.82
CA GLU A 43 -12.86 5.95 10.67
C GLU A 43 -12.67 5.63 12.15
N LEU A 44 -12.54 4.35 12.49
CA LEU A 44 -12.29 3.91 13.86
C LEU A 44 -10.96 4.46 14.39
N VAL A 45 -9.88 4.34 13.61
CA VAL A 45 -8.58 4.92 13.95
C VAL A 45 -8.67 6.43 14.12
N ASN A 46 -9.41 7.11 13.24
CA ASN A 46 -9.61 8.56 13.35
C ASN A 46 -10.46 8.97 14.57
N SER A 47 -11.26 8.06 15.12
CA SER A 47 -12.19 8.32 16.22
C SER A 47 -11.64 7.99 17.61
N VAL A 48 -10.41 7.45 17.70
CA VAL A 48 -9.82 7.06 18.99
C VAL A 48 -9.58 8.26 19.90
N ASP A 49 -9.29 9.43 19.32
CA ASP A 49 -9.24 10.72 20.00
C ASP A 49 -9.70 11.82 19.02
N ASP A 50 -10.37 12.86 19.53
CA ASP A 50 -10.76 14.05 18.76
C ASP A 50 -9.55 14.74 18.09
N ASN A 51 -8.34 14.49 18.59
CA ASN A 51 -7.08 15.01 18.07
C ASN A 51 -6.15 13.93 17.49
N GLU A 52 -6.63 12.73 17.16
CA GLU A 52 -5.76 11.70 16.60
C GLU A 52 -5.17 12.15 15.26
N LYS A 53 -3.85 12.01 15.13
CA LYS A 53 -3.07 12.57 14.02
C LYS A 53 -2.61 11.46 13.10
N ILE A 54 -3.54 10.98 12.29
CA ILE A 54 -3.28 9.91 11.33
C ILE A 54 -2.04 10.23 10.49
N SER A 55 -1.12 9.29 10.45
CA SER A 55 0.01 9.28 9.53
C SER A 55 0.03 7.95 8.78
N TYR A 56 0.39 8.01 7.51
CA TYR A 56 0.46 6.85 6.65
C TYR A 56 1.92 6.42 6.51
N ASP A 57 2.19 5.13 6.73
CA ASP A 57 3.52 4.56 6.49
C ASP A 57 3.75 4.41 4.98
N HIS A 58 2.83 3.73 4.32
CA HIS A 58 2.91 3.49 2.88
C HIS A 58 1.54 3.20 2.24
N PHE A 59 1.48 3.37 0.92
CA PHE A 59 0.40 2.89 0.05
C PHE A 59 0.95 1.83 -0.90
N PHE A 60 0.18 0.76 -1.12
CA PHE A 60 0.62 -0.38 -1.95
C PHE A 60 -0.26 -0.59 -3.17
N PHE A 61 0.35 -0.87 -4.32
CA PHE A 61 -0.33 -1.11 -5.59
C PHE A 61 0.15 -2.41 -6.24
N ARG A 62 -0.74 -3.07 -7.00
CA ARG A 62 -0.43 -4.25 -7.80
C ARG A 62 -0.59 -3.93 -9.29
N THR A 63 0.25 -4.52 -10.11
CA THR A 63 0.34 -4.27 -11.55
C THR A 63 0.75 -5.54 -12.30
N PHE A 64 0.67 -5.52 -13.63
CA PHE A 64 1.17 -6.60 -14.48
C PHE A 64 2.47 -6.17 -15.16
N LYS A 65 3.53 -6.99 -15.09
CA LYS A 65 4.76 -6.75 -15.84
C LYS A 65 4.54 -7.07 -17.32
N VAL A 66 3.88 -6.14 -17.99
CA VAL A 66 3.68 -6.07 -19.44
C VAL A 66 4.07 -4.65 -19.86
N ASP A 67 4.60 -4.50 -21.07
CA ASP A 67 5.03 -3.19 -21.59
C ASP A 67 3.91 -2.14 -21.44
N GLY A 68 4.24 -1.06 -20.74
CA GLY A 68 3.32 0.03 -20.42
C GLY A 68 2.30 -0.21 -19.30
N TYR A 69 2.31 -1.34 -18.58
CA TYR A 69 1.35 -1.67 -17.51
C TYR A 69 1.95 -2.01 -16.14
N GLY A 70 3.27 -2.20 -16.05
CA GLY A 70 3.97 -2.58 -14.83
C GLY A 70 4.18 -1.43 -13.85
N ILE A 71 5.16 -1.57 -12.96
CA ILE A 71 5.50 -0.57 -11.93
C ILE A 71 5.62 0.85 -12.52
N ASP A 72 6.30 0.98 -13.66
CA ASP A 72 6.58 2.25 -14.30
C ASP A 72 5.32 3.03 -14.71
N SER A 73 4.18 2.35 -14.92
CA SER A 73 2.92 3.02 -15.29
C SER A 73 2.37 3.90 -14.17
N LEU A 74 2.68 3.57 -12.91
CA LEU A 74 2.33 4.37 -11.73
C LEU A 74 3.54 5.15 -11.20
N ALA A 75 4.68 4.48 -11.04
CA ALA A 75 5.83 5.03 -10.32
C ALA A 75 6.39 6.31 -10.97
N ASN A 76 6.40 6.39 -12.30
CA ASN A 76 6.94 7.54 -13.02
C ASN A 76 6.27 8.87 -12.62
N PHE A 77 4.95 8.88 -12.41
CA PHE A 77 4.26 10.06 -11.92
C PHE A 77 4.86 10.55 -10.60
N PHE A 78 5.05 9.66 -9.64
CA PHE A 78 5.56 10.04 -8.32
C PHE A 78 7.05 10.41 -8.35
N LEU A 79 7.84 9.75 -9.21
CA LEU A 79 9.25 10.11 -9.43
C LEU A 79 9.38 11.55 -9.97
N ASP A 80 8.48 11.98 -10.86
CA ASP A 80 8.44 13.37 -11.34
C ASP A 80 8.18 14.35 -10.18
N TYR A 81 7.44 13.92 -9.15
CA TYR A 81 7.20 14.68 -7.90
C TYR A 81 8.29 14.56 -6.83
N GLY A 82 9.45 13.99 -7.17
CA GLY A 82 10.62 13.96 -6.29
C GLY A 82 10.66 12.77 -5.34
N TYR A 83 9.74 11.80 -5.48
CA TYR A 83 9.96 10.49 -4.86
C TYR A 83 11.25 9.87 -5.42
N THR A 84 11.91 9.06 -4.59
CA THR A 84 13.16 8.38 -4.97
C THR A 84 13.04 6.88 -4.78
N VAL A 85 13.75 6.09 -5.58
CA VAL A 85 13.78 4.64 -5.42
C VAL A 85 14.43 4.28 -4.08
N GLY A 86 13.66 3.69 -3.18
CA GLY A 86 14.14 3.25 -1.88
C GLY A 86 14.74 1.84 -1.91
N GLY A 87 14.24 0.98 -2.81
CA GLY A 87 14.81 -0.34 -3.07
C GLY A 87 13.84 -1.31 -3.73
N ARG A 88 14.24 -2.58 -3.84
CA ARG A 88 13.51 -3.64 -4.53
C ARG A 88 13.49 -4.93 -3.72
N LEU A 89 12.43 -5.73 -3.90
CA LEU A 89 12.29 -7.08 -3.36
C LEU A 89 11.75 -8.01 -4.45
N ASP A 90 12.27 -9.23 -4.50
CA ASP A 90 11.82 -10.25 -5.44
C ASP A 90 11.09 -11.37 -4.70
N PHE A 91 10.04 -11.91 -5.28
CA PHE A 91 9.26 -13.02 -4.72
C PHE A 91 9.17 -14.15 -5.75
N PRO A 92 10.23 -14.95 -5.94
CA PRO A 92 10.29 -15.95 -7.02
C PRO A 92 9.13 -16.95 -7.00
N LYS A 93 8.72 -17.41 -5.81
CA LYS A 93 7.58 -18.33 -5.67
C LYS A 93 6.25 -17.73 -6.12
N LYS A 94 6.09 -16.41 -5.97
CA LYS A 94 4.89 -15.67 -6.38
C LYS A 94 5.03 -15.06 -7.77
N LYS A 95 6.20 -15.15 -8.40
CA LYS A 95 6.54 -14.50 -9.68
C LYS A 95 6.30 -13.00 -9.64
N VAL A 96 6.64 -12.34 -8.52
CA VAL A 96 6.37 -10.91 -8.29
C VAL A 96 7.66 -10.15 -8.00
N HIS A 97 7.81 -8.98 -8.61
CA HIS A 97 8.81 -7.97 -8.22
C HIS A 97 8.13 -6.82 -7.49
N VAL A 98 8.83 -6.24 -6.51
CA VAL A 98 8.36 -5.07 -5.75
C VAL A 98 9.41 -3.98 -5.81
N LEU A 99 8.96 -2.75 -6.01
CA LEU A 99 9.73 -1.52 -5.89
C LEU A 99 9.04 -0.63 -4.86
N TRP A 100 9.78 -0.06 -3.91
CA TRP A 100 9.24 1.03 -3.09
C TRP A 100 9.96 2.34 -3.37
N LEU A 101 9.19 3.42 -3.26
CA LEU A 101 9.66 4.79 -3.36
C LEU A 101 9.59 5.47 -2.00
N SER A 102 10.68 6.14 -1.63
CA SER A 102 10.74 7.05 -0.48
C SER A 102 10.19 8.42 -0.88
N PRO A 103 9.38 9.06 -0.02
CA PRO A 103 8.82 10.38 -0.29
C PRO A 103 9.91 11.47 -0.36
N PRO A 104 9.65 12.58 -1.06
CA PRO A 104 10.53 13.75 -1.00
C PRO A 104 10.51 14.38 0.41
N ASP A 105 11.61 15.05 0.78
CA ASP A 105 11.64 15.87 1.99
C ASP A 105 10.76 17.11 1.79
N ILE A 106 9.66 17.14 2.52
CA ILE A 106 8.68 18.24 2.59
C ILE A 106 8.68 18.86 3.99
N ASP A 107 8.48 20.16 4.06
CA ASP A 107 8.33 20.84 5.35
C ASP A 107 6.96 20.49 5.95
N VAL A 108 6.97 19.86 7.13
CA VAL A 108 5.75 19.47 7.85
C VAL A 108 5.63 20.41 9.06
N PRO A 109 4.72 21.39 9.03
CA PRO A 109 4.63 22.39 10.08
C PRO A 109 4.10 21.76 11.39
N GLY A 110 4.93 21.82 12.43
CA GLY A 110 4.58 21.37 13.78
C GLY A 110 4.13 19.91 13.82
N GLU A 111 2.97 19.66 14.42
CA GLU A 111 2.35 18.33 14.44
C GLU A 111 1.37 18.14 13.28
N GLY A 112 1.83 18.36 12.05
CA GLY A 112 1.07 18.12 10.83
C GLY A 112 0.69 16.65 10.64
N TYR A 113 -0.49 16.38 10.08
CA TYR A 113 -1.04 15.03 9.94
C TYR A 113 -1.91 14.88 8.70
N GLY A 114 -2.26 13.63 8.38
CA GLY A 114 -2.98 13.26 7.17
C GLY A 114 -2.20 13.59 5.89
N LEU A 115 -2.87 13.47 4.75
CA LEU A 115 -2.24 13.80 3.45
C LEU A 115 -2.18 15.30 3.17
N GLY A 116 -3.02 16.12 3.81
CA GLY A 116 -3.08 17.56 3.56
C GLY A 116 -1.91 18.33 4.16
N ASN A 117 -1.50 17.97 5.39
CA ASN A 117 -0.49 18.72 6.16
C ASN A 117 0.53 17.81 6.86
N GLY A 118 0.51 16.50 6.65
CA GLY A 118 1.42 15.54 7.28
C GLY A 118 2.55 15.06 6.36
N PRO A 119 3.40 14.14 6.87
CA PRO A 119 4.40 13.46 6.07
C PRO A 119 3.72 12.65 4.95
N LEU A 120 4.34 12.64 3.77
CA LEU A 120 3.86 11.84 2.65
C LEU A 120 4.18 10.35 2.89
N PRO A 121 3.29 9.42 2.49
CA PRO A 121 3.55 8.00 2.60
C PRO A 121 4.64 7.57 1.63
N ARG A 122 5.34 6.49 1.95
CA ARG A 122 6.09 5.69 0.97
C ARG A 122 5.10 5.09 -0.03
N LEU A 123 5.56 4.78 -1.23
CA LEU A 123 4.73 4.15 -2.25
C LEU A 123 5.34 2.84 -2.69
N VAL A 124 4.59 1.75 -2.59
CA VAL A 124 5.05 0.40 -2.88
C VAL A 124 4.29 -0.11 -4.09
N PHE A 125 5.02 -0.59 -5.09
CA PHE A 125 4.48 -1.08 -6.35
C PHE A 125 4.95 -2.50 -6.57
N ALA A 126 4.01 -3.42 -6.76
CA ALA A 126 4.29 -4.79 -7.13
C ALA A 126 3.89 -5.04 -8.60
N GLU A 127 4.69 -5.81 -9.33
CA GLU A 127 4.35 -6.31 -10.66
C GLU A 127 4.48 -7.83 -10.73
N LEU A 128 3.46 -8.48 -11.29
CA LEU A 128 3.50 -9.89 -11.61
C LEU A 128 4.28 -10.11 -12.92
N LEU A 129 5.26 -11.00 -12.91
CA LEU A 129 6.02 -11.43 -14.07
C LEU A 129 5.15 -12.31 -14.96
N VAL A 130 4.39 -11.65 -15.86
CA VAL A 130 3.42 -12.32 -16.73
C VAL A 130 4.08 -13.39 -17.59
N ASP A 131 5.28 -13.13 -18.10
CA ASP A 131 6.01 -14.08 -18.97
C ASP A 131 6.47 -15.36 -18.24
N GLU A 132 6.39 -15.40 -16.91
CA GLU A 132 6.65 -16.61 -16.11
C GLU A 132 5.39 -17.45 -15.87
N LEU A 133 4.21 -16.99 -16.28
CA LEU A 133 2.95 -17.74 -16.18
C LEU A 133 2.78 -18.78 -17.30
N THR A 134 1.77 -19.63 -17.20
CA THR A 134 1.37 -20.50 -18.32
C THR A 134 0.99 -19.69 -19.56
N PRO A 135 1.21 -20.21 -20.78
CA PRO A 135 0.80 -19.54 -22.02
C PRO A 135 -0.67 -19.12 -22.01
N GLU A 136 -1.56 -19.95 -21.46
CA GLU A 136 -2.99 -19.67 -21.35
C GLU A 136 -3.26 -18.44 -20.46
N SER A 137 -2.64 -18.36 -19.28
CA SER A 137 -2.73 -17.19 -18.40
C SER A 137 -2.13 -15.93 -19.03
N GLN A 138 -1.03 -16.07 -19.77
CA GLN A 138 -0.43 -14.96 -20.51
C GLN A 138 -1.40 -14.42 -21.58
N GLU A 139 -2.03 -15.29 -22.34
CA GLU A 139 -3.03 -14.94 -23.35
C GLU A 139 -4.25 -14.25 -22.72
N ILE A 140 -4.75 -14.78 -21.60
CA ILE A 140 -5.87 -14.19 -20.85
C ILE A 140 -5.51 -12.77 -20.40
N ILE A 141 -4.35 -12.55 -19.78
CA ILE A 141 -3.95 -11.21 -19.34
C ILE A 141 -3.84 -10.28 -20.55
N ARG A 142 -3.11 -10.70 -21.60
CA ARG A 142 -2.86 -9.89 -22.80
C ARG A 142 -4.13 -9.57 -23.59
N LYS A 143 -5.17 -10.39 -23.52
CA LYS A 143 -6.50 -10.13 -24.12
C LYS A 143 -7.11 -8.81 -23.63
N TYR A 144 -6.91 -8.44 -22.37
CA TYR A 144 -7.48 -7.23 -21.76
C TYR A 144 -6.64 -5.97 -22.02
N LEU A 145 -5.33 -6.13 -22.19
CA LEU A 145 -4.41 -5.01 -22.29
C LEU A 145 -4.43 -4.41 -23.71
N LYS A 146 -4.36 -3.08 -23.79
CA LYS A 146 -4.25 -2.33 -25.06
C LYS A 146 -2.88 -1.65 -25.11
N PRO A 147 -2.26 -1.51 -26.29
CA PRO A 147 -0.97 -0.83 -26.41
C PRO A 147 -0.97 0.52 -25.69
N GLN A 148 -0.01 0.72 -24.77
CA GLN A 148 0.17 1.94 -23.98
C GLN A 148 -1.02 2.35 -23.07
N GLY A 149 -1.96 1.44 -22.77
CA GLY A 149 -3.11 1.79 -21.94
C GLY A 149 -2.75 2.22 -20.51
N GLY A 150 -1.67 1.68 -19.92
CA GLY A 150 -1.25 2.03 -18.56
C GLY A 150 -0.75 3.47 -18.37
N LYS A 151 -0.65 4.29 -19.43
CA LYS A 151 -0.52 5.75 -19.29
C LYS A 151 -1.65 6.38 -18.44
N GLN A 152 -2.78 5.69 -18.32
CA GLN A 152 -3.93 6.13 -17.53
C GLN A 152 -3.92 5.57 -16.09
N ALA A 153 -2.84 4.94 -15.62
CA ALA A 153 -2.83 4.21 -14.35
C ALA A 153 -3.12 5.09 -13.13
N VAL A 154 -2.53 6.29 -13.04
CA VAL A 154 -2.80 7.23 -11.94
C VAL A 154 -4.25 7.70 -11.97
N LEU A 155 -4.76 8.08 -13.14
CA LEU A 155 -6.16 8.49 -13.31
C LEU A 155 -7.12 7.35 -12.93
N SER A 156 -6.82 6.12 -13.36
CA SER A 156 -7.53 4.90 -12.98
C SER A 156 -7.56 4.70 -11.46
N SER A 157 -6.42 4.88 -10.79
CA SER A 157 -6.31 4.78 -9.33
C SER A 157 -7.15 5.85 -8.62
N THR A 158 -7.15 7.09 -9.13
CA THR A 158 -7.96 8.19 -8.55
C THR A 158 -9.46 8.02 -8.78
N LEU A 159 -9.89 7.49 -9.94
CA LEU A 159 -11.30 7.34 -10.28
C LEU A 159 -11.88 6.01 -9.77
N GLY A 160 -11.04 4.99 -9.61
CA GLY A 160 -11.41 3.64 -9.20
C GLY A 160 -11.95 2.78 -10.33
N SER A 161 -11.60 3.09 -11.57
CA SER A 161 -12.07 2.41 -12.79
C SER A 161 -10.97 1.57 -13.42
N LEU A 162 -11.32 0.42 -14.00
CA LEU A 162 -10.40 -0.36 -14.84
C LEU A 162 -10.09 0.42 -16.12
N ILE A 163 -8.88 0.23 -16.64
CA ILE A 163 -8.46 0.76 -17.95
C ILE A 163 -8.58 -0.28 -19.08
N TRP A 164 -9.14 -1.43 -18.74
CA TRP A 164 -9.50 -2.50 -19.65
C TRP A 164 -10.96 -2.89 -19.43
N ASP A 165 -11.52 -3.64 -20.39
CA ASP A 165 -12.89 -4.13 -20.31
C ASP A 165 -13.07 -5.04 -19.09
N LYS A 166 -14.28 -5.01 -18.50
CA LYS A 166 -14.63 -5.87 -17.37
C LYS A 166 -14.33 -7.34 -17.72
N PRO A 167 -13.62 -8.10 -16.87
CA PRO A 167 -13.29 -9.49 -17.15
C PRO A 167 -14.50 -10.42 -17.08
N THR A 168 -14.40 -11.60 -17.70
CA THR A 168 -15.35 -12.71 -17.52
C THR A 168 -15.00 -13.52 -16.28
N SER A 169 -15.97 -14.21 -15.68
CA SER A 169 -15.70 -15.06 -14.52
C SER A 169 -14.80 -16.24 -14.89
N THR A 170 -14.94 -16.76 -16.12
CA THR A 170 -14.09 -17.86 -16.64
C THR A 170 -12.61 -17.47 -16.69
N ASP A 171 -12.30 -16.26 -17.15
CA ASP A 171 -10.91 -15.78 -17.21
C ASP A 171 -10.36 -15.53 -15.79
N PHE A 172 -11.19 -14.97 -14.92
CA PHE A 172 -10.85 -14.76 -13.51
C PHE A 172 -10.53 -16.08 -12.79
N ASP A 173 -11.39 -17.09 -12.91
CA ASP A 173 -11.22 -18.42 -12.31
C ASP A 173 -9.96 -19.12 -12.81
N HIS A 174 -9.64 -18.96 -14.10
CA HIS A 174 -8.42 -19.51 -14.67
C HIS A 174 -7.19 -18.88 -14.02
N LEU A 175 -7.14 -17.55 -13.97
CA LEU A 175 -6.02 -16.84 -13.33
C LEU A 175 -5.96 -17.15 -11.84
N ALA A 176 -7.08 -17.25 -11.13
CA ALA A 176 -7.12 -17.49 -9.69
C ALA A 176 -6.50 -18.84 -9.30
N LYS A 177 -6.62 -19.86 -10.17
CA LYS A 177 -6.00 -21.18 -9.97
C LYS A 177 -4.48 -21.16 -10.07
N GLU A 178 -3.91 -20.28 -10.89
CA GLU A 178 -2.46 -20.17 -11.07
C GLU A 178 -1.85 -19.09 -10.17
N SER A 179 -2.49 -17.93 -10.08
CA SER A 179 -2.01 -16.76 -9.37
C SER A 179 -3.17 -15.90 -8.87
N GLU A 180 -3.45 -15.98 -7.57
CA GLU A 180 -4.40 -15.10 -6.89
C GLU A 180 -4.01 -13.62 -7.05
N PHE A 181 -2.71 -13.31 -7.17
CA PHE A 181 -2.22 -11.96 -7.47
C PHE A 181 -2.71 -11.51 -8.86
N ALA A 182 -2.64 -12.38 -9.86
CA ALA A 182 -3.11 -12.08 -11.21
C ALA A 182 -4.63 -11.83 -11.23
N ALA A 183 -5.40 -12.73 -10.61
CA ALA A 183 -6.85 -12.62 -10.55
C ALA A 183 -7.29 -11.34 -9.82
N TRP A 184 -6.66 -11.00 -8.70
CA TRP A 184 -6.93 -9.76 -7.98
C TRP A 184 -6.63 -8.53 -8.84
N THR A 185 -5.46 -8.51 -9.50
CA THR A 185 -5.04 -7.39 -10.34
C THR A 185 -5.98 -7.23 -11.54
N LEU A 186 -6.48 -8.32 -12.12
CA LEU A 186 -7.41 -8.29 -13.25
C LEU A 186 -8.73 -7.57 -12.92
N VAL A 187 -9.30 -7.78 -11.73
CA VAL A 187 -10.60 -7.21 -11.35
C VAL A 187 -10.50 -5.84 -10.66
N TYR A 188 -9.38 -5.53 -10.01
CA TYR A 188 -9.21 -4.27 -9.28
C TYR A 188 -8.30 -3.25 -9.97
N GLY A 189 -7.48 -3.67 -10.94
CA GLY A 189 -6.56 -2.81 -11.68
C GLY A 189 -5.62 -2.05 -10.75
N TYR A 190 -5.51 -0.73 -10.96
CA TYR A 190 -4.66 0.16 -10.16
C TYR A 190 -5.34 0.71 -8.89
N THR A 191 -6.43 0.07 -8.42
CA THR A 191 -6.97 0.39 -7.09
C THR A 191 -5.88 0.11 -6.05
N MET A 192 -5.69 1.01 -5.09
CA MET A 192 -4.76 0.78 -3.97
C MET A 192 -5.12 -0.53 -3.26
N ASN A 193 -4.14 -1.41 -3.09
CA ASN A 193 -4.34 -2.73 -2.48
C ASN A 193 -4.43 -2.67 -0.95
N HIS A 194 -3.67 -1.77 -0.34
CA HIS A 194 -3.79 -1.44 1.07
C HIS A 194 -3.18 -0.08 1.36
N LEU A 195 -3.69 0.54 2.43
CA LEU A 195 -2.99 1.59 3.15
C LEU A 195 -2.36 0.97 4.40
N ALA A 196 -1.21 1.53 4.80
CA ALA A 196 -0.58 1.23 6.06
C ALA A 196 -0.56 2.46 6.97
N PHE A 197 -1.03 2.32 8.21
CA PHE A 197 -0.87 3.33 9.24
C PHE A 197 0.53 3.28 9.85
N ALA A 198 1.13 4.46 10.06
CA ALA A 198 2.39 4.59 10.80
C ALA A 198 2.10 4.62 12.32
N VAL A 199 2.08 3.45 12.95
CA VAL A 199 1.76 3.24 14.37
C VAL A 199 2.62 4.11 15.28
N HIS A 200 3.93 4.20 14.99
CA HIS A 200 4.88 4.99 15.79
C HIS A 200 4.62 6.51 15.75
N ARG A 201 3.66 6.97 14.94
CA ARG A 201 3.23 8.38 14.85
C ARG A 201 1.84 8.61 15.45
N LEU A 202 1.09 7.54 15.71
CA LEU A 202 -0.20 7.63 16.38
C LEU A 202 0.03 7.92 17.87
N LYS A 203 -0.96 8.55 18.49
CA LYS A 203 -0.92 8.87 19.91
C LYS A 203 -1.62 7.78 20.73
N HIS A 204 -1.46 7.87 22.05
CA HIS A 204 -2.21 7.05 23.02
C HIS A 204 -2.09 5.54 22.77
N ARG A 205 -3.23 4.82 22.82
CA ARG A 205 -3.29 3.35 22.74
C ARG A 205 -2.79 2.81 21.41
N PHE A 206 -2.74 3.60 20.33
CA PHE A 206 -2.28 3.13 19.02
C PHE A 206 -0.81 3.46 18.71
N SER A 207 -0.07 3.99 19.68
CA SER A 207 1.40 4.17 19.56
C SER A 207 2.20 2.86 19.65
N ASP A 208 1.55 1.76 20.06
CA ASP A 208 2.13 0.41 20.14
C ASP A 208 1.30 -0.57 19.29
N ILE A 209 1.97 -1.27 18.37
CA ILE A 209 1.34 -2.22 17.46
C ILE A 209 0.67 -3.40 18.18
N LYS A 210 1.14 -3.75 19.39
CA LYS A 210 0.50 -4.79 20.22
C LYS A 210 -0.87 -4.34 20.68
N CYS A 211 -1.00 -3.08 21.11
CA CYS A 211 -2.27 -2.50 21.50
C CYS A 211 -3.22 -2.34 20.30
N VAL A 212 -2.69 -2.06 19.11
CA VAL A 212 -3.47 -2.10 17.85
C VAL A 212 -4.01 -3.51 17.63
N LYS A 213 -3.17 -4.55 17.67
CA LYS A 213 -3.61 -5.95 17.54
C LYS A 213 -4.75 -6.26 18.51
N GLU A 214 -4.54 -6.03 19.81
CA GLU A 214 -5.53 -6.35 20.85
C GLU A 214 -6.84 -5.61 20.63
N TYR A 215 -6.78 -4.31 20.30
CA TYR A 215 -7.97 -3.51 20.06
C TYR A 215 -8.77 -4.02 18.85
N PHE A 216 -8.11 -4.41 17.77
CA PHE A 216 -8.79 -4.88 16.57
C PHE A 216 -9.41 -6.27 16.77
N GLU A 217 -8.74 -7.15 17.52
CA GLU A 217 -9.31 -8.42 17.98
C GLU A 217 -10.53 -8.19 18.89
N GLU A 218 -10.46 -7.26 19.84
CA GLU A 218 -11.59 -6.85 20.70
C GLU A 218 -12.80 -6.33 19.90
N LYS A 219 -12.55 -5.64 18.78
CA LYS A 219 -13.57 -5.12 17.86
C LYS A 219 -14.10 -6.17 16.88
N GLY A 220 -13.54 -7.38 16.88
CA GLY A 220 -13.98 -8.48 16.03
C GLY A 220 -13.47 -8.42 14.59
N PHE A 221 -12.42 -7.64 14.31
CA PHE A 221 -11.76 -7.67 13.01
C PHE A 221 -10.87 -8.92 12.91
N GLU A 222 -10.96 -9.62 11.78
CA GLU A 222 -10.06 -10.73 11.50
C GLU A 222 -8.69 -10.20 11.07
N LEU A 223 -7.64 -10.55 11.82
CA LEU A 223 -6.25 -10.22 11.50
C LEU A 223 -5.59 -11.36 10.75
N ASN A 224 -4.65 -11.03 9.85
CA ASN A 224 -3.89 -12.01 9.10
C ASN A 224 -2.97 -12.82 10.04
N GLN A 225 -3.19 -14.13 10.09
CA GLN A 225 -2.47 -15.08 10.92
C GLN A 225 -1.26 -15.74 10.23
N ASP A 226 -1.10 -15.58 8.91
CA ASP A 226 0.01 -16.17 8.17
C ASP A 226 1.34 -15.58 8.66
N GLY A 227 2.30 -16.41 9.05
CA GLY A 227 3.54 -15.96 9.72
C GLY A 227 3.34 -15.37 11.13
N GLY A 228 2.17 -15.56 11.75
CA GLY A 228 1.78 -14.95 13.03
C GLY A 228 1.10 -13.58 12.85
N VAL A 229 0.32 -13.13 13.84
CA VAL A 229 -0.43 -11.84 13.73
C VAL A 229 0.50 -10.64 13.55
N ILE A 230 1.54 -10.55 14.39
CA ILE A 230 2.57 -9.52 14.30
C ILE A 230 3.75 -10.14 13.55
N LYS A 231 3.99 -9.67 12.33
CA LYS A 231 5.18 -9.99 11.56
C LYS A 231 6.30 -9.10 12.06
N VAL A 232 7.44 -9.70 12.37
CA VAL A 232 8.61 -9.00 12.91
C VAL A 232 9.77 -9.27 11.96
N SER A 233 10.42 -8.22 11.49
CA SER A 233 11.62 -8.33 10.66
C SER A 233 12.75 -9.03 11.40
N GLU A 234 13.72 -9.57 10.65
CA GLU A 234 14.90 -10.25 11.22
C GLU A 234 15.70 -9.35 12.18
N ASP A 235 15.81 -8.06 11.88
CA ASP A 235 16.44 -7.06 12.74
C ASP A 235 15.55 -6.62 13.93
N ALA A 236 14.31 -7.09 13.99
CA ALA A 236 13.27 -6.73 14.96
C ALA A 236 12.90 -5.24 15.01
N LEU A 237 13.26 -4.46 13.97
CA LEU A 237 13.01 -3.01 13.91
C LEU A 237 11.79 -2.63 13.06
N LEU A 238 11.15 -3.59 12.39
CA LEU A 238 9.93 -3.40 11.62
C LEU A 238 8.89 -4.42 12.11
N LEU A 239 7.76 -3.90 12.59
CA LEU A 239 6.63 -4.71 13.03
C LEU A 239 5.42 -4.39 12.17
N GLN A 240 4.71 -5.42 11.71
CA GLN A 240 3.58 -5.28 10.79
C GLN A 240 2.40 -6.13 11.25
N VAL A 241 1.20 -5.55 11.20
CA VAL A 241 -0.08 -6.24 11.42
C VAL A 241 -1.02 -5.83 10.30
N SER A 242 -1.70 -6.79 9.69
CA SER A 242 -2.68 -6.51 8.65
C SER A 242 -4.03 -7.17 8.97
N SER A 243 -5.12 -6.54 8.55
CA SER A 243 -6.41 -7.20 8.52
C SER A 243 -6.40 -8.29 7.44
N MET A 244 -7.27 -9.29 7.60
CA MET A 244 -7.72 -10.06 6.45
C MET A 244 -8.57 -9.16 5.56
N SER A 245 -8.45 -9.35 4.24
CA SER A 245 -9.29 -8.64 3.29
C SER A 245 -10.74 -9.06 3.46
N GLU A 246 -11.64 -8.08 3.47
CA GLU A 246 -13.05 -8.38 3.23
C GLU A 246 -13.23 -8.98 1.84
N LYS A 247 -14.31 -9.72 1.64
CA LYS A 247 -14.68 -10.23 0.32
C LYS A 247 -15.91 -9.48 -0.18
N LEU A 248 -15.82 -8.92 -1.38
CA LEU A 248 -16.87 -8.12 -2.00
C LEU A 248 -17.44 -8.83 -3.22
N ALA A 249 -18.71 -8.59 -3.50
CA ALA A 249 -19.35 -9.08 -4.70
C ALA A 249 -18.78 -8.34 -5.94
N VAL A 250 -18.32 -9.11 -6.92
CA VAL A 250 -17.83 -8.65 -8.22
C VAL A 250 -18.72 -9.28 -9.29
N GLU A 251 -19.44 -8.43 -10.02
CA GLU A 251 -20.20 -8.84 -11.20
C GLU A 251 -19.26 -8.78 -12.43
N PHE A 252 -19.09 -9.91 -13.10
CA PHE A 252 -18.27 -10.09 -14.30
C PHE A 252 -19.04 -9.77 -15.60
N ALA A 253 -18.32 -9.67 -16.71
CA ALA A 253 -18.90 -9.28 -18.01
C ALA A 253 -19.87 -10.29 -18.61
N ASP A 254 -19.80 -11.55 -18.17
CA ASP A 254 -20.72 -12.65 -18.51
C ASP A 254 -21.95 -12.71 -17.57
N GLY A 255 -22.12 -11.71 -16.69
CA GLY A 255 -23.26 -11.59 -15.78
C GLY A 255 -23.17 -12.47 -14.53
N VAL A 256 -22.10 -13.24 -14.37
CA VAL A 256 -21.83 -14.01 -13.16
C VAL A 256 -21.38 -13.05 -12.05
N THR A 257 -21.84 -13.28 -10.81
CA THR A 257 -21.37 -12.53 -9.64
C THR A 257 -20.68 -13.48 -8.67
N GLU A 258 -19.45 -13.16 -8.28
CA GLU A 258 -18.69 -13.92 -7.30
C GLU A 258 -18.15 -13.03 -6.18
N THR A 259 -17.72 -13.66 -5.09
CA THR A 259 -17.21 -12.98 -3.90
C THR A 259 -15.69 -13.04 -3.90
N VAL A 260 -15.04 -11.89 -4.14
CA VAL A 260 -13.58 -11.80 -4.34
C VAL A 260 -12.94 -11.01 -3.18
N PRO A 261 -11.81 -11.44 -2.63
CA PRO A 261 -11.04 -10.64 -1.67
C PRO A 261 -10.72 -9.26 -2.26
N ALA A 262 -11.13 -8.21 -1.58
CA ALA A 262 -10.90 -6.83 -1.96
C ALA A 262 -9.55 -6.31 -1.43
N SER A 263 -9.54 -5.10 -0.88
CA SER A 263 -8.36 -4.49 -0.27
C SER A 263 -8.37 -4.70 1.26
N TYR A 264 -7.24 -4.49 1.91
CA TYR A 264 -7.11 -4.62 3.37
C TYR A 264 -6.38 -3.42 3.98
N ILE A 265 -6.31 -3.34 5.31
CA ILE A 265 -5.53 -2.32 6.02
C ILE A 265 -4.34 -2.96 6.73
N GLU A 266 -3.24 -2.23 6.77
CA GLU A 266 -2.04 -2.56 7.50
C GLU A 266 -1.71 -1.50 8.58
N PHE A 267 -0.97 -1.94 9.59
CA PHE A 267 -0.39 -1.15 10.65
C PHE A 267 1.09 -1.48 10.72
N VAL A 268 1.94 -0.46 10.66
CA VAL A 268 3.40 -0.60 10.63
C VAL A 268 4.00 0.23 11.76
N GLN A 269 4.86 -0.41 12.55
CA GLN A 269 5.67 0.25 13.57
C GLN A 269 7.14 0.14 13.20
N ARG A 270 7.79 1.28 12.98
CA ARG A 270 9.24 1.37 12.73
C ARG A 270 9.94 1.76 14.02
N LEU A 271 10.82 0.89 14.51
CA LEU A 271 11.62 1.16 15.70
C LEU A 271 12.83 2.02 15.36
N VAL A 272 13.36 2.65 16.41
CA VAL A 272 14.54 3.51 16.37
C VAL A 272 15.76 2.63 16.09
N LEU A 273 16.62 3.08 15.18
CA LEU A 273 17.85 2.37 14.88
C LEU A 273 18.78 2.39 16.10
N PRO A 274 19.56 1.33 16.38
CA PRO A 274 20.38 1.23 17.58
C PRO A 274 21.32 2.42 17.83
N GLN A 275 21.86 3.02 16.77
CA GLN A 275 22.73 4.20 16.89
C GLN A 275 22.04 5.47 17.41
N PHE A 276 20.70 5.47 17.51
CA PHE A 276 19.90 6.58 18.02
C PHE A 276 19.10 6.21 19.28
N GLU A 277 19.42 5.08 19.94
CA GLU A 277 18.68 4.58 21.11
C GLU A 277 18.67 5.59 22.27
N ASP A 278 19.79 6.28 22.50
CA ASP A 278 19.93 7.30 23.57
C ASP A 278 19.39 8.69 23.19
N MET A 279 18.84 8.85 21.99
CA MET A 279 18.31 10.14 21.55
C MET A 279 17.04 10.50 22.34
N PRO A 280 16.88 11.76 22.81
CA PRO A 280 15.64 12.19 23.44
C PRO A 280 14.43 11.94 22.54
N HIS A 281 13.33 11.42 23.12
CA HIS A 281 12.15 10.99 22.36
C HIS A 281 11.56 12.10 21.47
N ASP A 282 11.64 13.35 21.92
CA ASP A 282 11.21 14.56 21.20
C ASP A 282 12.13 14.97 20.05
N GLU A 283 13.36 14.43 19.99
CA GLU A 283 14.31 14.62 18.88
C GLU A 283 14.25 13.48 17.83
N ILE A 284 13.55 12.38 18.12
CA ILE A 284 13.44 11.22 17.22
C ILE A 284 12.59 11.58 15.99
N LYS A 285 13.22 11.53 14.82
CA LYS A 285 12.61 11.75 13.51
C LYS A 285 12.47 10.44 12.72
N GLU A 286 11.76 10.48 11.59
CA GLU A 286 11.61 9.31 10.71
C GLU A 286 12.96 8.75 10.25
N CYS A 287 13.92 9.62 9.95
CA CYS A 287 15.27 9.23 9.53
C CYS A 287 16.08 8.49 10.60
N HIS A 288 15.64 8.52 11.87
CA HIS A 288 16.26 7.77 12.96
C HIS A 288 15.62 6.38 13.13
N ARG A 289 14.60 6.03 12.35
CA ARG A 289 13.88 4.76 12.42
C ARG A 289 14.23 3.85 11.24
N ARG A 290 13.93 2.57 11.38
CA ARG A 290 14.16 1.55 10.33
C ARG A 290 13.41 1.90 9.03
N GLU A 291 14.17 2.22 8.00
CA GLU A 291 13.69 2.51 6.65
C GLU A 291 13.58 1.24 5.79
N GLY A 292 12.70 1.22 4.78
CA GLY A 292 12.57 0.12 3.82
C GLY A 292 11.59 -0.97 4.24
N LEU A 293 11.51 -2.03 3.42
CA LEU A 293 10.65 -3.20 3.63
C LEU A 293 11.49 -4.41 4.09
N GLU A 294 10.82 -5.52 4.41
CA GLU A 294 11.46 -6.80 4.68
C GLU A 294 10.71 -7.91 3.92
N GLN A 295 11.44 -8.80 3.27
CA GLN A 295 10.91 -9.75 2.29
C GLN A 295 9.99 -10.79 2.93
N ALA A 296 10.39 -11.41 4.05
CA ALA A 296 9.61 -12.45 4.72
C ALA A 296 8.28 -11.88 5.26
N SER A 297 8.34 -10.72 5.92
CA SER A 297 7.18 -10.02 6.44
C SER A 297 6.23 -9.61 5.31
N ALA A 298 6.76 -9.03 4.23
CA ALA A 298 5.96 -8.68 3.05
C ALA A 298 5.32 -9.91 2.38
N TYR A 299 6.02 -11.06 2.34
CA TYR A 299 5.45 -12.32 1.82
C TYR A 299 4.17 -12.69 2.58
N HIS A 300 4.24 -12.69 3.91
CA HIS A 300 3.11 -13.04 4.77
C HIS A 300 1.99 -12.00 4.74
N VAL A 301 2.33 -10.70 4.63
CA VAL A 301 1.34 -9.62 4.48
C VAL A 301 0.54 -9.75 3.19
N MET A 302 1.17 -10.17 2.07
CA MET A 302 0.45 -10.39 0.80
C MET A 302 -0.65 -11.46 0.88
N GLU A 303 -0.58 -12.38 1.85
CA GLU A 303 -1.62 -13.39 2.10
C GLU A 303 -2.93 -12.80 2.65
N SER A 304 -2.95 -11.51 3.02
CA SER A 304 -4.19 -10.84 3.44
C SER A 304 -5.28 -10.84 2.37
N THR A 305 -4.93 -10.99 1.08
CA THR A 305 -5.89 -11.12 -0.03
C THR A 305 -6.03 -12.55 -0.56
N ARG A 306 -5.65 -13.57 0.22
CA ARG A 306 -5.71 -14.95 -0.28
C ARG A 306 -7.15 -15.38 -0.59
N PHE A 307 -7.35 -16.16 -1.65
CA PHE A 307 -8.69 -16.56 -2.10
C PHE A 307 -9.14 -17.81 -1.35
N THR A 308 -8.18 -18.72 -1.12
CA THR A 308 -8.36 -19.96 -0.39
C THR A 308 -7.86 -19.84 1.05
N ALA A 309 -8.56 -20.48 2.00
CA ALA A 309 -8.04 -20.63 3.35
C ALA A 309 -6.90 -21.67 3.32
N GLN A 310 -5.82 -21.42 4.06
CA GLN A 310 -4.84 -22.49 4.32
C GLN A 310 -5.54 -23.62 5.09
N VAL A 311 -5.36 -24.84 4.59
CA VAL A 311 -5.76 -26.09 5.28
C VAL A 311 -4.76 -26.38 6.39
#